data_AF-A0A318HGH2-F1
#
_entry.id   AF-A0A318HGH2-F1
#
_cell.length_a   1.000
_cell.length_b   1.000
_cell.length_c   1.000
_cell.angle_alpha   90.00
_cell.angle_beta   90.00
_cell.angle_gamma   90.00
#
_symmetry.space_group_name_H-M   'P 1'
#
loop_
_entity.id
_entity.type
_entity.pdbx_description
1 polymer ?
#
loop_
_entity_poly.entity_id
_entity_poly.type
_entity_poly.pdbx_seq_one_letter_code
_entity_poly.pdbx_strand_id
1 'polypeptide(L)'
;MDNPQPWWLTMPPAELAARILALLSSHGTAPERQVMKAITSWFSTGSYSLPRDWPGRPPFDQPDIWAVAEAIQVLEHANLLVRAQGLESLLYVRLTRLGWHALQTNTVRQHLGLADAPPTA
;
A
#
# COMPACT_ATOMS: atom_id res chain seq x y z
N MET A 1 -22.82 -17.83 -6.91
CA MET A 1 -22.48 -17.38 -5.56
C MET A 1 -21.58 -16.18 -5.72
N ASP A 2 -22.18 -15.01 -5.68
CA ASP A 2 -21.53 -13.71 -5.75
C ASP A 2 -20.62 -13.54 -4.53
N ASN A 3 -19.34 -13.85 -4.69
CA ASN A 3 -18.32 -13.28 -3.82
C ASN A 3 -18.02 -11.91 -4.43
N PRO A 4 -18.61 -10.79 -3.95
CA PRO A 4 -18.28 -9.49 -4.50
C PRO A 4 -16.78 -9.31 -4.38
N GLN A 5 -16.10 -9.07 -5.50
CA GLN A 5 -14.69 -8.71 -5.46
C GLN A 5 -14.55 -7.55 -4.45
N PRO A 6 -13.54 -7.60 -3.56
CA PRO A 6 -13.32 -6.54 -2.61
C PRO A 6 -13.31 -5.18 -3.33
N TRP A 7 -14.11 -4.22 -2.85
CA TRP A 7 -14.33 -2.91 -3.52
C TRP A 7 -13.04 -2.13 -3.82
N TRP A 8 -11.95 -2.44 -3.10
CA TRP A 8 -10.65 -1.82 -3.26
C TRP A 8 -9.82 -2.43 -4.40
N LEU A 9 -10.12 -3.66 -4.83
CA LEU A 9 -9.51 -4.26 -6.04
C LEU A 9 -9.96 -3.57 -7.32
N THR A 10 -11.13 -2.94 -7.30
CA THR A 10 -11.66 -2.18 -8.44
C THR A 10 -11.15 -0.73 -8.47
N MET A 11 -10.36 -0.29 -7.48
CA MET A 11 -9.81 1.07 -7.46
C MET A 11 -8.61 1.22 -8.41
N PRO A 12 -8.43 2.40 -9.02
CA PRO A 12 -7.19 2.72 -9.72
C PRO A 12 -5.97 2.62 -8.78
N PRO A 13 -4.81 2.13 -9.25
CA PRO A 13 -3.61 1.97 -8.42
C PRO A 13 -3.17 3.24 -7.69
N ALA A 14 -3.33 4.41 -8.30
CA ALA A 14 -3.03 5.70 -7.68
C ALA A 14 -3.97 6.05 -6.51
N GLU A 15 -5.26 5.74 -6.63
CA GLU A 15 -6.24 5.97 -5.57
C GLU A 15 -5.98 5.04 -4.39
N LEU A 16 -5.63 3.78 -4.68
CA LEU A 16 -5.20 2.81 -3.70
C LEU A 16 -3.87 3.21 -3.02
N ALA A 17 -2.92 3.74 -3.79
CA ALA A 17 -1.65 4.27 -3.31
C ALA A 17 -1.83 5.43 -2.32
N ALA A 18 -2.73 6.37 -2.61
CA ALA A 18 -3.04 7.47 -1.69
C ALA A 18 -3.54 6.95 -0.32
N ARG A 19 -4.40 5.93 -0.34
CA ARG A 19 -4.94 5.29 0.89
C ARG A 19 -3.86 4.51 1.64
N ILE A 20 -3.01 3.78 0.93
CA ILE A 20 -1.93 2.98 1.53
C ILE A 20 -0.87 3.87 2.17
N LEU A 21 -0.50 4.99 1.56
CA LEU A 21 0.53 5.88 2.10
C LEU A 21 0.17 6.35 3.52
N ALA A 22 -1.11 6.66 3.77
CA ALA A 22 -1.59 7.04 5.10
C ALA A 22 -1.44 5.89 6.11
N LEU A 23 -1.70 4.65 5.70
CA LEU A 23 -1.49 3.46 6.55
C LEU A 23 -0.02 3.18 6.84
N LEU A 24 0.87 3.48 5.90
CA LEU A 24 2.31 3.35 6.10
C LEU A 24 2.85 4.39 7.07
N SER A 25 2.22 5.56 7.16
CA SER A 25 2.64 6.62 8.10
C SER A 25 2.49 6.24 9.57
N SER A 26 1.52 5.38 9.89
CA SER A 26 1.32 4.91 11.27
C SER A 26 2.23 3.74 11.65
N HIS A 27 3.04 3.22 10.72
CA HIS A 27 3.88 2.05 10.94
C HIS A 27 5.35 2.37 10.65
N GLY A 28 6.24 1.89 11.52
CA GLY A 28 7.69 2.06 11.36
C GLY A 28 8.25 1.24 10.19
N THR A 29 9.59 1.18 10.09
CA THR A 29 10.29 0.36 9.10
C THR A 29 9.91 -1.11 9.24
N ALA A 30 9.23 -1.67 8.23
CA ALA A 30 8.83 -3.08 8.20
C ALA A 30 9.18 -3.74 6.85
N PRO A 31 9.41 -5.07 6.82
CA PRO A 31 9.61 -5.80 5.58
C PRO A 31 8.41 -5.62 4.64
N GLU A 32 8.64 -5.35 3.37
CA GLU A 32 7.64 -5.13 2.32
C GLU A 32 6.57 -6.22 2.34
N ARG A 33 7.00 -7.48 2.43
CA ARG A 33 6.10 -8.64 2.50
C ARG A 33 5.11 -8.56 3.67
N GLN A 34 5.56 -8.13 4.85
CA GLN A 34 4.69 -7.99 6.01
C GLN A 34 3.73 -6.81 5.85
N VAL A 35 4.23 -5.71 5.31
CA VAL A 35 3.46 -4.50 5.02
C VAL A 35 2.34 -4.79 4.02
N MET A 36 2.65 -5.43 2.90
CA MET A 36 1.66 -5.80 1.90
C MET A 36 0.53 -6.63 2.51
N LYS A 37 0.89 -7.60 3.36
CA LYS A 37 -0.08 -8.49 3.99
C LYS A 37 -0.96 -7.78 5.01
N ALA A 38 -0.39 -6.86 5.78
CA ALA A 38 -1.13 -6.09 6.76
C ALA A 38 -2.08 -5.08 6.08
N ILE A 39 -1.69 -4.53 4.93
CA ILE A 39 -2.57 -3.72 4.08
C ILE A 39 -3.73 -4.56 3.53
N THR A 40 -3.45 -5.73 2.93
CA THR A 40 -4.50 -6.64 2.45
C THR A 40 -5.45 -7.07 3.57
N SER A 41 -4.91 -7.38 4.75
CA SER A 41 -5.69 -7.73 5.95
C SER A 41 -6.57 -6.56 6.38
N TRP A 42 -6.05 -5.33 6.40
CA TRP A 42 -6.84 -4.13 6.66
C TRP A 42 -8.01 -4.11 5.69
N PHE A 43 -7.76 -4.03 4.39
CA PHE A 43 -8.81 -3.87 3.38
C PHE A 43 -9.88 -4.96 3.42
N SER A 44 -9.53 -6.16 3.89
CA SER A 44 -10.45 -7.29 4.02
C SER A 44 -11.23 -7.31 5.35
N THR A 45 -10.67 -6.81 6.44
CA THR A 45 -11.21 -6.99 7.81
C THR A 45 -11.51 -5.71 8.58
N GLY A 46 -11.12 -4.55 8.05
CA GLY A 46 -11.18 -3.27 8.77
C GLY A 46 -10.06 -3.07 9.79
N SER A 47 -9.19 -4.06 10.00
CA SER A 47 -8.17 -4.06 11.05
C SER A 47 -6.78 -4.31 10.48
N TYR A 48 -5.86 -3.37 10.71
CA TYR A 48 -4.45 -3.58 10.39
C TYR A 48 -3.82 -4.54 11.42
N SER A 49 -3.35 -5.69 10.97
CA SER A 49 -2.62 -6.65 11.79
C SER A 49 -1.45 -7.19 11.00
N LEU A 50 -0.23 -7.12 11.55
CA LEU A 50 0.96 -7.76 10.98
C LEU A 50 0.79 -9.28 11.12
N PRO A 51 0.53 -10.03 10.03
CA PRO A 51 0.22 -11.45 10.17
C PRO A 51 1.52 -12.21 10.45
N ARG A 52 1.45 -13.15 11.39
CA ARG A 52 2.63 -13.90 11.86
C ARG A 52 3.21 -14.86 10.79
N ASP A 53 2.37 -15.43 9.92
CA ASP A 53 2.79 -16.46 8.94
C ASP A 53 2.17 -16.25 7.55
N TRP A 54 2.96 -16.37 6.48
CA TRP A 54 2.47 -16.37 5.08
C TRP A 54 1.79 -17.71 4.75
N PRO A 55 0.55 -17.77 4.20
CA PRO A 55 0.08 -19.02 3.62
C PRO A 55 1.02 -19.35 2.46
N GLY A 56 1.62 -20.54 2.43
CA GLY A 56 2.69 -20.94 1.50
C GLY A 56 2.40 -20.87 -0.01
N ARG A 57 1.39 -20.12 -0.45
CA ARG A 57 1.17 -19.76 -1.84
C ARG A 57 2.13 -18.66 -2.29
N PRO A 58 2.61 -18.74 -3.54
CA PRO A 58 3.30 -17.63 -4.18
C PRO A 58 2.47 -16.33 -4.06
N PRO A 59 3.11 -15.17 -3.81
CA PRO A 59 2.43 -13.87 -3.82
C PRO A 59 1.71 -13.61 -5.16
N PHE A 60 2.18 -14.24 -6.24
CA PHE A 60 1.66 -14.05 -7.59
C PHE A 60 0.27 -14.64 -7.82
N ASP A 61 -0.22 -15.55 -6.96
CA ASP A 61 -1.53 -16.17 -7.10
C ASP A 61 -2.65 -15.41 -6.35
N GLN A 62 -2.33 -14.24 -5.78
CA GLN A 62 -3.24 -13.49 -4.92
C GLN A 62 -3.45 -12.08 -5.52
N PRO A 63 -4.60 -11.81 -6.19
CA PRO A 63 -4.86 -10.52 -6.83
C PRO A 63 -4.80 -9.35 -5.83
N ASP A 64 -5.18 -9.62 -4.59
CA ASP A 64 -5.08 -8.71 -3.45
C ASP A 64 -3.65 -8.22 -3.19
N ILE A 65 -2.67 -9.11 -3.33
CA ILE A 65 -1.26 -8.80 -3.12
C ILE A 65 -0.71 -8.00 -4.30
N TRP A 66 -1.17 -8.32 -5.51
CA TRP A 66 -0.81 -7.58 -6.72
C TRP A 66 -1.29 -6.13 -6.69
N ALA A 67 -2.55 -5.89 -6.34
CA ALA A 67 -3.09 -4.53 -6.25
C ALA A 67 -2.29 -3.67 -5.25
N VAL A 68 -1.86 -4.25 -4.13
CA VAL A 68 -0.98 -3.56 -3.17
C VAL A 68 0.43 -3.36 -3.73
N ALA A 69 0.98 -4.31 -4.47
CA ALA A 69 2.29 -4.19 -5.11
C ALA A 69 2.32 -3.04 -6.13
N GLU A 70 1.28 -2.94 -6.96
CA GLU A 70 1.10 -1.86 -7.94
C GLU A 70 1.00 -0.50 -7.25
N ALA A 71 0.22 -0.42 -6.17
CA ALA A 71 0.12 0.82 -5.39
C ALA A 71 1.47 1.23 -4.77
N ILE A 72 2.25 0.28 -4.23
CA ILE A 72 3.61 0.57 -3.73
C ILE A 72 4.51 1.05 -4.88
N GLN A 73 4.41 0.44 -6.06
CA GLN A 73 5.17 0.86 -7.24
C GLN A 73 4.79 2.28 -7.66
N VAL A 74 3.51 2.66 -7.62
CA VAL A 74 3.06 4.03 -7.88
C VAL A 74 3.65 5.02 -6.87
N LEU A 75 3.66 4.67 -5.58
CA LEU A 75 4.25 5.51 -4.53
C LEU A 75 5.76 5.69 -4.70
N GLU A 76 6.45 4.65 -5.15
CA GLU A 76 7.88 4.67 -5.44
C GLU A 76 8.18 5.58 -6.65
N HIS A 77 7.42 5.45 -7.75
CA HIS A 77 7.57 6.33 -8.92
C HIS A 77 7.30 7.80 -8.60
N ALA A 78 6.37 8.07 -7.68
CA ALA A 78 6.08 9.42 -7.19
C ALA A 78 7.10 9.93 -6.15
N ASN A 79 8.15 9.16 -5.84
CA ASN A 79 9.16 9.45 -4.82
C ASN A 79 8.58 9.66 -3.41
N LEU A 80 7.39 9.13 -3.12
CA LEU A 80 6.73 9.21 -1.81
C LEU A 80 7.17 8.06 -0.90
N LEU A 81 7.66 6.97 -1.48
CA LEU A 81 8.13 5.77 -0.81
C LEU A 81 9.49 5.34 -1.39
N VAL A 82 10.34 4.75 -0.55
CA VAL A 82 11.58 4.10 -0.98
C VAL A 82 11.58 2.63 -0.58
N ARG A 83 12.01 1.78 -1.51
CA ARG A 83 12.35 0.37 -1.26
C ARG A 83 13.85 0.28 -0.98
N ALA A 84 14.21 -0.37 0.13
CA ALA A 84 15.61 -0.60 0.50
C ALA A 84 15.81 -2.08 0.82
N GLN A 85 16.88 -2.66 0.30
CA GLN A 85 17.30 -4.01 0.67
C GLN A 85 17.92 -3.97 2.07
N GLY A 86 17.35 -4.73 3.00
CA GLY A 86 17.87 -4.90 4.35
C GLY A 86 18.61 -6.22 4.53
N LEU A 87 18.79 -6.62 5.77
CA LEU A 87 19.42 -7.89 6.15
C LEU A 87 18.63 -9.08 5.56
N GLU A 88 19.35 -10.17 5.28
CA GLU A 88 18.76 -11.44 4.79
C GLU A 88 18.01 -11.33 3.45
N SER A 89 18.37 -10.36 2.60
CA SER A 89 17.71 -10.10 1.30
C SER A 89 16.22 -9.72 1.42
N LEU A 90 15.79 -9.25 2.60
CA LEU A 90 14.45 -8.71 2.77
C LEU A 90 14.37 -7.29 2.17
N LEU A 91 13.34 -7.03 1.38
CA LEU A 91 12.99 -5.68 0.97
C LEU A 91 12.21 -4.99 2.07
N TYR A 92 12.59 -3.76 2.41
CA TYR A 92 11.91 -2.89 3.34
C TYR A 92 11.32 -1.70 2.59
N VAL A 93 10.12 -1.28 3.02
CA VAL A 93 9.47 -0.08 2.49
C VAL A 93 9.44 0.99 3.56
N ARG A 94 9.70 2.23 3.18
CA ARG A 94 9.62 3.38 4.08
C ARG A 94 9.21 4.64 3.34
N LEU A 95 8.47 5.51 4.02
CA LEU A 95 8.19 6.85 3.53
C LEU A 95 9.47 7.65 3.30
N THR A 96 9.54 8.38 2.20
CA THR A 96 10.58 9.38 1.97
C THR A 96 10.28 10.65 2.75
N ARG A 97 11.22 11.61 2.78
CA ARG A 97 10.95 12.96 3.31
C ARG A 97 9.80 13.63 2.56
N LEU A 98 9.70 13.41 1.25
CA LEU A 98 8.60 13.91 0.44
C LEU A 98 7.28 13.24 0.81
N GLY A 99 7.26 11.91 1.00
CA GLY A 99 6.09 11.17 1.45
C GLY A 99 5.55 11.68 2.78
N TRP A 100 6.43 11.92 3.76
CA TRP A 100 6.04 12.51 5.04
C TRP A 100 5.46 13.92 4.90
N HIS A 101 6.11 14.78 4.10
CA HIS A 101 5.61 16.13 3.86
C HIS A 101 4.25 16.11 3.13
N ALA A 102 4.09 15.24 2.15
CA ALA A 102 2.86 15.11 1.38
C ALA A 102 1.68 14.66 2.26
N LEU A 103 1.93 13.78 3.23
CA LEU A 103 0.93 13.39 4.23
C LEU A 103 0.55 14.54 5.15
N GLN A 104 1.54 15.27 5.67
CA GLN A 104 1.31 16.38 6.60
C GLN A 104 0.55 17.55 5.96
N THR A 105 0.74 17.74 4.65
CA THR A 105 0.12 18.84 3.89
C THR A 105 -1.12 18.39 3.11
N ASN A 106 -1.54 17.13 3.24
CA ASN A 106 -2.65 16.54 2.50
C ASN A 106 -2.51 16.66 0.97
N THR A 107 -1.28 16.62 0.44
CA THR A 107 -0.95 16.78 -0.99
C THR A 107 -0.61 15.47 -1.70
N VAL A 108 -0.77 14.33 -1.03
CA VAL A 108 -0.49 12.99 -1.59
C VAL A 108 -1.18 12.78 -2.94
N ARG A 109 -2.46 13.14 -3.05
CA ARG A 109 -3.23 12.98 -4.28
C ARG A 109 -2.64 13.79 -5.45
N GLN A 110 -2.19 15.01 -5.18
CA GLN A 110 -1.55 15.86 -6.19
C GLN A 110 -0.23 15.25 -6.70
N HIS A 111 0.58 14.69 -5.80
CA HIS A 111 1.80 13.98 -6.16
C HIS A 111 1.56 12.71 -7.00
N LEU A 112 0.35 12.16 -6.93
CA LEU A 112 -0.08 10.99 -7.69
C LEU A 112 -0.83 11.35 -8.99
N GLY A 113 -0.92 12.64 -9.32
CA GLY A 113 -1.67 13.11 -10.49
C GLY A 113 -3.19 12.94 -10.36
N LEU A 114 -3.69 12.79 -9.13
CA LEU A 114 -5.12 12.69 -8.83
C LEU A 114 -5.71 14.07 -8.52
N ALA A 115 -7.00 14.23 -8.81
CA ALA A 115 -7.75 15.39 -8.35
C ALA A 115 -7.81 15.46 -6.82
N ASP A 116 -7.85 16.67 -6.27
CA ASP A 116 -7.80 16.94 -4.82
C ASP A 116 -8.91 16.23 -4.03
N ALA A 117 -10.08 16.03 -4.65
CA ALA A 117 -11.17 15.25 -4.09
C ALA A 117 -11.13 13.78 -4.58
N PRO A 118 -11.34 12.78 -3.70
CA PRO A 118 -11.67 11.43 -4.15
C PRO A 118 -12.94 11.47 -5.00
N PRO A 119 -13.05 10.62 -6.04
CA PRO A 119 -14.30 10.53 -6.80
C PRO A 119 -15.43 10.20 -5.82
N THR A 120 -16.44 11.06 -5.79
CA THR A 120 -17.67 10.80 -5.04
C THR A 120 -18.32 9.58 -5.69
N ALA A 121 -18.40 8.47 -4.95
CA ALA A 121 -19.16 7.30 -5.35
C ALA A 121 -20.66 7.64 -5.42
#